data_AF-A0A4R3GQ49-F1
#
_entry.id   AF-A0A4R3GQ49-F1
#
_cell.length_a   1.000
_cell.length_b   1.000
_cell.length_c   1.000
_cell.angle_alpha   90.00
_cell.angle_beta   90.00
_cell.angle_gamma   90.00
#
_symmetry.space_group_name_H-M   'P 1'
#
loop_
_entity.id
_entity.type
_entity.pdbx_description
1 polymer ?
#
loop_
_entity_poly.entity_id
_entity_poly.type
_entity_poly.pdbx_seq_one_letter_code
_entity_poly.pdbx_strand_id
1 'polypeptide(L)'
;MAANAYVRARIDSSVKDDAALVLDSLGLTTSDIIRIVLTRIARDKALPVELTRPNARTIAAMEEARAIKAGHGKHFDSAEELIQSLEGSKLAK
;
A
#
# COMPACT_ATOMS: atom_id res chain seq x y z
N MET A 1 -18.59 -20.59 -15.23
CA MET A 1 -18.72 -19.36 -16.04
C MET A 1 -17.36 -19.04 -16.62
N ALA A 2 -17.25 -18.82 -17.93
CA ALA A 2 -15.98 -18.41 -18.53
C ALA A 2 -15.57 -17.02 -17.99
N ALA A 3 -14.29 -16.84 -17.69
CA ALA A 3 -13.76 -15.55 -17.23
C ALA A 3 -13.72 -14.59 -18.42
N ASN A 4 -14.70 -13.67 -18.49
CA ASN A 4 -14.93 -12.80 -19.65
C ASN A 4 -14.29 -11.41 -19.51
N ALA A 5 -13.47 -11.18 -18.48
CA ALA A 5 -12.88 -9.88 -18.19
C ALA A 5 -11.41 -9.83 -18.60
N TYR A 6 -11.02 -8.73 -19.27
CA TYR A 6 -9.64 -8.48 -19.69
C TYR A 6 -8.97 -7.49 -18.74
N VAL A 7 -7.69 -7.75 -18.42
CA VAL A 7 -6.82 -6.81 -17.74
C VAL A 7 -5.89 -6.19 -18.78
N ARG A 8 -5.92 -4.86 -18.90
CA ARG A 8 -5.01 -4.09 -19.77
C ARG A 8 -4.36 -3.00 -18.94
N ALA A 9 -3.04 -2.95 -18.94
CA ALA A 9 -2.25 -1.94 -18.26
C ALA A 9 -1.18 -1.41 -19.21
N ARG A 10 -0.93 -0.09 -19.17
CA ARG A 10 0.23 0.50 -19.85
C ARG A 10 1.47 0.20 -19.02
N ILE A 11 2.53 -0.21 -19.71
CA ILE A 11 3.85 -0.49 -19.12
C ILE A 11 4.90 -0.09 -20.15
N ASP A 12 6.07 0.28 -19.66
CA ASP A 12 7.23 0.48 -20.52
C ASP A 12 7.61 -0.83 -21.24
N SER A 13 7.98 -0.74 -22.52
CA SER A 13 8.27 -1.93 -23.32
C SER A 13 9.48 -2.70 -22.81
N SER A 14 10.54 -2.00 -22.34
CA SER A 14 11.73 -2.67 -21.81
C SER A 14 11.42 -3.46 -20.55
N VAL A 15 10.63 -2.87 -19.64
CA VAL A 15 10.20 -3.53 -18.41
C VAL A 15 9.34 -4.76 -18.70
N LYS A 16 8.46 -4.69 -19.71
CA LYS A 16 7.63 -5.82 -20.12
C LYS A 16 8.48 -6.98 -20.62
N ASP A 17 9.47 -6.70 -21.47
CA ASP A 17 10.31 -7.71 -22.10
C ASP A 17 11.23 -8.36 -21.06
N ASP A 18 11.86 -7.57 -20.19
CA ASP A 18 12.69 -8.07 -19.09
C ASP A 18 11.88 -8.97 -18.13
N ALA A 19 10.69 -8.52 -17.74
CA ALA A 19 9.81 -9.31 -16.88
C ALA A 19 9.35 -10.61 -17.56
N ALA A 20 9.07 -10.58 -18.87
CA ALA A 20 8.67 -11.77 -19.62
C ALA A 20 9.79 -12.82 -19.64
N LEU A 21 11.05 -12.41 -19.84
CA LEU A 21 12.20 -13.33 -19.79
C LEU A 21 12.36 -14.01 -18.42
N VAL A 22 12.24 -13.25 -17.35
CA VAL A 22 12.32 -13.80 -15.98
C VAL A 22 11.17 -14.78 -15.72
N LEU A 23 9.94 -14.42 -16.10
CA LEU A 23 8.78 -15.29 -15.91
C LEU A 23 8.86 -16.57 -16.74
N ASP A 24 9.37 -16.49 -17.98
CA ASP A 24 9.57 -17.64 -18.86
C ASP A 24 10.57 -18.64 -18.27
N SER A 25 11.63 -18.14 -17.61
CA SER A 25 12.58 -18.99 -16.86
C SER A 25 11.92 -19.78 -15.72
N LEU A 26 10.76 -19.31 -15.24
CA LEU A 26 9.95 -19.94 -14.20
C LEU A 26 8.78 -20.75 -14.79
N GLY A 27 8.66 -20.82 -16.12
CA GLY A 27 7.55 -21.49 -16.81
C GLY A 27 6.22 -20.75 -16.69
N LEU A 28 6.25 -19.43 -16.47
CA LEU A 28 5.06 -18.59 -16.30
C LEU A 28 4.95 -17.56 -17.41
N THR A 29 3.73 -17.29 -17.87
CA THR A 29 3.47 -16.14 -18.74
C THR A 29 3.16 -14.88 -17.93
N THR A 30 3.27 -13.71 -18.56
CA THR A 30 2.78 -12.45 -17.95
C THR A 30 1.30 -12.53 -17.56
N SER A 31 0.50 -13.28 -18.31
CA SER A 31 -0.92 -13.47 -17.98
C SER A 31 -1.12 -14.36 -16.75
N ASP A 32 -0.25 -15.35 -16.52
CA ASP A 32 -0.30 -16.21 -15.34
C ASP A 32 0.00 -15.42 -14.08
N ILE A 33 1.07 -14.62 -14.07
CA ILE A 33 1.43 -13.85 -12.88
C ILE A 33 0.36 -12.81 -12.54
N ILE A 34 -0.24 -12.15 -13.55
CA ILE A 34 -1.33 -11.19 -13.34
C ILE A 34 -2.54 -11.90 -12.70
N ARG A 35 -2.91 -13.09 -13.20
CA ARG A 35 -4.02 -13.88 -12.60
C ARG A 35 -3.72 -14.28 -11.17
N ILE A 36 -2.51 -14.80 -10.90
CA ILE A 36 -2.09 -15.25 -9.57
C ILE A 36 -2.16 -14.08 -8.56
N VAL A 37 -1.56 -12.95 -8.92
CA VAL A 37 -1.51 -11.75 -8.08
C VAL A 37 -2.90 -11.20 -7.80
N LEU A 38 -3.73 -11.02 -8.83
CA LEU A 38 -5.09 -10.50 -8.65
C LEU A 38 -5.97 -11.45 -7.83
N THR A 39 -5.82 -12.76 -8.03
CA THR A 39 -6.52 -13.78 -7.22
C THR A 39 -6.09 -13.70 -5.76
N ARG A 40 -4.80 -13.56 -5.49
CA ARG A 40 -4.26 -13.42 -4.14
C ARG A 40 -4.78 -12.15 -3.45
N ILE A 41 -4.77 -11.01 -4.15
CA ILE A 41 -5.33 -9.75 -3.64
C ILE A 41 -6.81 -9.90 -3.30
N ALA A 42 -7.59 -10.50 -4.19
CA ALA A 42 -9.02 -10.70 -3.98
C ALA A 42 -9.32 -11.61 -2.79
N ARG A 43 -8.50 -12.65 -2.58
CA ARG A 43 -8.62 -13.60 -1.48
C ARG A 43 -8.18 -13.01 -0.14
N ASP A 44 -7.00 -12.41 -0.09
CA ASP A 44 -6.33 -12.03 1.15
C ASP A 44 -6.65 -10.60 1.59
N LYS A 45 -7.26 -9.80 0.72
CA LYS A 45 -7.51 -8.37 0.95
C LYS A 45 -6.24 -7.57 1.26
N ALA A 46 -5.09 -8.07 0.81
CA ALA A 46 -3.78 -7.47 0.99
C ALA A 46 -2.98 -7.59 -0.31
N LEU A 47 -2.04 -6.66 -0.52
CA LEU A 47 -1.11 -6.75 -1.64
C LEU A 47 -0.06 -7.84 -1.36
N PRO A 48 0.30 -8.69 -2.34
CA PRO A 48 1.21 -9.83 -2.12
C PRO A 48 2.69 -9.42 -2.12
N VAL A 49 2.98 -8.18 -2.50
CA VAL A 49 4.29 -7.55 -2.31
C VAL A 49 4.27 -6.83 -0.99
N GLU A 50 5.32 -7.04 -0.20
CA GLU A 50 5.65 -6.12 0.88
C GLU A 50 5.89 -4.76 0.22
N LEU A 51 4.89 -3.88 0.24
CA LEU A 51 5.09 -2.46 0.00
C LEU A 51 5.86 -1.93 1.23
N THR A 52 7.14 -2.27 1.33
CA THR A 52 7.99 -1.96 2.48
C THR A 52 8.22 -0.45 2.61
N ARG A 53 7.82 0.33 1.60
CA ARG A 53 7.93 1.79 1.60
C ARG A 53 6.56 2.46 1.69
N PRO A 54 6.23 3.09 2.83
CA PRO A 54 5.09 3.98 2.93
C PRO A 54 5.16 5.10 1.88
N ASN A 55 4.02 5.62 1.44
CA ASN A 55 3.99 6.74 0.52
C ASN A 55 4.54 8.02 1.17
N ALA A 56 4.87 9.04 0.36
CA ALA A 56 5.49 10.28 0.84
C ALA A 56 4.68 10.97 1.96
N ARG A 57 3.34 10.96 1.86
CA ARG A 57 2.46 11.54 2.89
C ARG A 57 2.57 10.77 4.21
N THR A 58 2.59 9.44 4.15
CA THR A 58 2.76 8.60 5.34
C THR A 58 4.15 8.77 5.96
N ILE A 59 5.20 8.87 5.16
CA ILE A 59 6.56 9.15 5.63
C ILE A 59 6.59 10.48 6.40
N ALA A 60 6.06 11.54 5.81
CA ALA A 60 5.99 12.86 6.46
C ALA A 60 5.21 12.83 7.78
N ALA A 61 4.06 12.14 7.83
CA ALA A 61 3.29 11.98 9.05
C ALA A 61 4.05 11.18 10.14
N MET A 62 4.84 10.18 9.74
CA MET A 62 5.69 9.43 10.68
C MET A 62 6.84 10.28 11.22
N GLU A 63 7.43 11.14 10.39
CA GLU A 63 8.47 12.10 10.83
C GLU A 63 7.89 13.13 11.80
N GLU A 64 6.72 13.69 11.49
CA GLU A 64 5.98 14.59 12.39
C GLU A 64 5.68 13.91 13.73
N ALA A 65 5.16 12.68 13.71
CA ALA A 65 4.89 11.92 14.93
C ALA A 65 6.16 11.66 15.77
N ARG A 66 7.30 11.39 15.13
CA ARG A 66 8.59 11.24 15.83
C ARG A 66 9.06 12.56 16.45
N ALA A 67 8.89 13.68 15.76
CA ALA A 67 9.23 15.01 16.28
C ALA A 67 8.35 15.38 17.49
N ILE A 68 7.04 15.13 17.41
CA ILE A 68 6.10 15.32 18.53
C ILE A 68 6.54 14.48 19.74
N LYS A 69 6.89 13.21 19.52
CA LYS A 69 7.37 12.32 20.60
C LYS A 69 8.67 12.83 21.23
N ALA A 70 9.63 13.29 20.42
CA ALA A 70 10.90 13.82 20.93
C ALA A 70 10.72 15.11 21.75
N GLY A 71 9.70 15.91 21.43
CA GLY A 71 9.35 17.12 22.17
C GLY A 71 8.46 16.91 23.40
N HIS A 72 8.31 15.69 23.92
CA HIS A 72 7.34 15.35 24.97
C HIS A 72 5.91 15.78 24.60
N GLY A 73 5.42 15.30 23.46
CA GLY A 73 4.06 15.54 22.99
C GLY A 73 2.99 15.24 24.04
N LYS A 74 1.78 15.77 23.83
CA LYS A 74 0.67 15.63 24.79
C LYS A 74 0.46 14.15 25.16
N HIS A 75 0.51 13.89 26.46
CA HIS A 75 0.05 12.66 27.07
C HIS A 75 -1.38 12.85 27.54
N PHE A 76 -2.14 11.77 27.53
CA PHE A 76 -3.53 11.74 27.97
C PHE A 76 -3.69 10.57 28.92
N ASP A 77 -4.44 10.77 30.00
CA ASP A 77 -4.60 9.76 31.07
C ASP A 77 -5.78 8.81 30.77
N SER A 78 -6.59 9.11 29.74
CA SER A 78 -7.71 8.28 29.30
C SER A 78 -7.94 8.33 27.79
N ALA A 79 -8.63 7.32 27.27
CA ALA A 79 -9.02 7.27 25.85
C ALA A 79 -10.00 8.41 25.49
N GLU A 80 -10.92 8.75 26.38
CA GLU A 80 -11.88 9.85 26.20
C GLU A 80 -11.16 11.20 25.98
N GLU A 81 -10.15 11.49 26.80
CA GLU A 81 -9.37 12.74 26.71
C GLU A 81 -8.60 12.84 25.38
N LEU A 82 -8.01 11.72 24.94
CA LEU A 82 -7.35 11.62 23.64
C LEU A 82 -8.33 11.89 22.49
N ILE A 83 -9.49 11.22 22.48
CA ILE A 83 -10.50 11.36 21.42
C ILE A 83 -11.02 12.79 21.36
N GLN A 84 -11.31 13.41 22.51
CA GLN A 84 -11.75 14.80 22.59
C GLN A 84 -10.70 15.76 22.02
N SER A 85 -9.41 15.53 22.29
CA SER A 85 -8.33 16.34 21.71
C SER A 85 -8.23 16.19 20.19
N LEU A 86 -8.48 14.98 19.65
CA LEU A 86 -8.44 14.73 18.20
C LEU A 86 -9.64 15.39 17.49
N GLU A 87 -10.83 15.30 18.08
CA GLU A 87 -12.06 15.86 17.53
C GLU A 87 -12.10 17.39 17.65
N GLY A 88 -11.67 17.95 18.78
CA GLY A 88 -11.60 19.39 19.00
C GLY A 88 -10.61 20.11 18.07
N SER A 89 -9.60 19.41 17.55
CA SER A 89 -8.60 19.98 16.62
C SER A 89 -9.12 20.14 15.18
N LYS A 90 -10.21 19.47 14.79
CA LYS A 90 -10.76 19.51 13.42
C LYS A 90 -11.46 20.83 13.06
N LEU A 91 -11.62 21.77 14.00
CA LEU A 91 -12.28 23.06 13.80
C LEU A 91 -11.31 24.23 13.54
N ALA A 92 -10.00 23.96 13.45
CA ALA A 92 -9.00 24.99 13.17
C ALA A 92 -8.15 24.65 11.93
N LYS A 93 -8.80 24.55 10.77
CA LYS A 93 -8.24 24.88 9.44
C LYS A 93 -9.29 24.78 8.35
#